data_AF-A0A0F9C9B3-F1
#
_entry.id   AF-A0A0F9C9B3-F1
#
_cell.length_a   1.000
_cell.length_b   1.000
_cell.length_c   1.000
_cell.angle_alpha   90.00
_cell.angle_beta   90.00
_cell.angle_gamma   90.00
#
_symmetry.space_group_name_H-M   'P 1'
#
loop_
_entity.id
_entity.type
_entity.pdbx_description
1 polymer ?
#
loop_
_entity_poly.entity_id
_entity_poly.type
_entity_poly.pdbx_seq_one_letter_code
_entity_poly.pdbx_strand_id
1 'polypeptide(L)'
;MNEKRFVLSSLLILFGINFIGLVSAQFYRGYSLSDLLNTFDSSTVILTSIFLIAFILIFWPLSKFFRENALLAGIISFAMSFLLIFEINRRGLDFAGFFYNIGISGGILYTILPLVLIIGLIFSGFKYGWGITLTSVGLFFIGISFTDIIYEKGITFILGFILLSIGIWLWIRRRKKSGFTGSYYQNHDNSYGPSPRQVYKQQKVQQRYQQKLEDQRRRGELTQQKHQQNLAERERQARETKIRRRAGKIAKIRTRREKAEQASQKERNKRYQKSL
;
A
#
# COMPACT_ATOMS: atom_id res chain seq x y z
N MET A 1 1.96 15.91 -39.25
CA MET A 1 2.28 14.56 -38.73
C MET A 1 3.02 14.75 -37.41
N ASN A 2 2.52 14.21 -36.29
CA ASN A 2 3.01 14.59 -34.96
C ASN A 2 4.45 14.13 -34.75
N GLU A 3 5.38 15.05 -34.51
CA GLU A 3 6.79 14.76 -34.18
C GLU A 3 6.93 13.71 -33.08
N LYS A 4 6.01 13.72 -32.10
CA LYS A 4 5.95 12.74 -31.01
C LYS A 4 5.73 11.30 -31.48
N ARG A 5 5.04 11.08 -32.61
CA ARG A 5 4.84 9.75 -33.20
C ARG A 5 6.10 9.29 -33.93
N PHE A 6 6.78 10.21 -34.61
CA PHE A 6 8.02 9.92 -35.31
C PHE A 6 9.14 9.51 -34.35
N VAL A 7 9.36 10.26 -33.27
CA VAL A 7 10.35 9.92 -32.22
C VAL A 7 10.04 8.61 -31.52
N LEU A 8 8.76 8.31 -31.28
CA LEU A 8 8.36 7.05 -30.66
C LEU A 8 8.60 5.85 -31.60
N SER A 9 8.29 6.00 -32.89
CA SER A 9 8.52 4.98 -33.91
C SER A 9 10.00 4.72 -34.15
N SER A 10 10.84 5.77 -34.22
CA SER A 10 12.29 5.58 -34.39
C SER A 10 12.91 4.88 -33.18
N LEU A 11 12.49 5.25 -31.96
CA LEU A 11 12.97 4.61 -30.74
C LEU A 11 12.54 3.15 -30.65
N LEU A 12 11.31 2.81 -31.07
CA LEU A 12 10.82 1.42 -31.13
C LEU A 12 11.58 0.56 -32.15
N ILE A 13 11.91 1.12 -33.31
CA ILE A 13 12.69 0.42 -34.34
C ILE A 13 14.11 0.17 -33.83
N LEU A 14 14.74 1.17 -33.23
CA LEU A 14 16.08 1.05 -32.66
C LEU A 14 16.13 0.04 -31.51
N PHE A 15 15.08 0.00 -30.67
CA PHE A 15 14.91 -1.03 -29.64
C PHE A 15 14.70 -2.42 -30.25
N GLY A 16 13.87 -2.54 -31.28
CA GLY A 16 13.58 -3.80 -31.96
C GLY A 16 14.83 -4.45 -32.55
N ILE A 17 15.71 -3.65 -33.16
CA ILE A 17 16.98 -4.13 -33.74
C ILE A 17 17.91 -4.69 -32.65
N ASN A 18 17.98 -4.06 -31.47
CA ASN A 18 18.79 -4.56 -30.36
C ASN A 18 18.21 -5.83 -29.71
N PHE A 19 16.88 -5.99 -29.72
CA PHE A 19 16.24 -7.19 -29.19
C PHE A 19 16.35 -8.42 -30.10
N ILE A 20 16.48 -8.24 -31.42
CA ILE A 20 16.65 -9.36 -32.35
C ILE A 20 17.91 -10.17 -32.02
N GLY A 21 19.02 -9.52 -31.66
CA GLY A 21 20.25 -10.20 -31.22
C GLY A 21 20.10 -10.92 -29.88
N LEU A 22 19.25 -10.39 -28.98
CA LEU A 22 19.01 -10.97 -27.66
C LEU A 22 18.08 -12.20 -27.74
N VAL A 23 17.08 -12.15 -28.62
CA VAL A 23 16.19 -13.29 -28.92
C VAL A 23 16.93 -14.37 -29.71
N SER A 24 17.83 -14.00 -30.65
CA SER A 24 18.61 -15.01 -31.38
C SER A 24 19.65 -15.70 -30.48
N ALA A 25 20.18 -15.02 -29.47
CA ALA A 25 21.10 -15.61 -28.49
C ALA A 25 20.41 -16.62 -27.55
N GLN A 26 19.13 -16.43 -27.21
CA GLN A 26 18.37 -17.40 -26.41
C GLN A 26 18.06 -18.70 -27.15
N PHE A 27 17.96 -18.66 -28.49
CA PHE A 27 17.50 -19.81 -29.28
C PHE A 27 18.55 -20.91 -29.47
N TYR A 28 19.85 -20.61 -29.25
CA TYR A 28 20.93 -21.57 -29.57
C TYR A 28 21.56 -22.29 -28.36
N ARG A 29 21.38 -21.82 -27.12
CA ARG A 29 22.03 -22.41 -25.93
C ARG A 29 21.25 -22.11 -24.64
N GLY A 30 20.03 -22.65 -24.54
CA GLY A 30 19.24 -22.77 -23.30
C GLY A 30 19.66 -21.91 -22.11
N TYR A 31 19.58 -20.58 -22.23
CA TYR A 31 19.94 -19.67 -21.14
C TYR A 31 18.85 -19.76 -20.07
N SER A 32 19.12 -20.50 -18.98
CA SER A 32 18.27 -20.45 -17.81
C SER A 32 18.58 -19.17 -17.01
N LEU A 33 17.57 -18.65 -16.31
CA LEU A 33 17.77 -17.50 -15.41
C LEU A 33 18.80 -17.81 -14.31
N SER A 34 18.97 -19.11 -14.00
CA SER A 34 20.01 -19.61 -13.10
C SER A 34 21.40 -19.40 -13.69
N ASP A 35 21.62 -19.64 -14.98
CA ASP A 35 22.93 -19.45 -15.61
C ASP A 35 23.32 -17.97 -15.67
N LEU A 36 22.33 -17.11 -15.89
CA LEU A 36 22.52 -15.66 -15.89
C LEU A 36 22.88 -15.16 -14.48
N LEU A 37 22.20 -15.68 -13.44
CA LEU A 37 22.55 -15.37 -12.04
C LEU A 37 23.90 -15.95 -11.63
N ASN A 38 24.26 -17.13 -12.11
CA ASN A 38 25.55 -17.78 -11.86
C ASN A 38 26.73 -17.06 -12.55
N THR A 39 26.46 -16.18 -13.53
CA THR A 39 27.48 -15.35 -14.15
C THR A 39 27.91 -14.19 -13.24
N PHE A 40 27.09 -13.81 -12.27
CA PHE A 40 27.46 -12.82 -11.28
C PHE A 40 28.19 -13.47 -10.11
N ASP A 41 29.35 -12.91 -9.75
CA ASP A 41 30.02 -13.31 -8.52
C ASP A 41 29.09 -13.08 -7.31
N SER A 42 29.16 -14.01 -6.35
CA SER A 42 28.56 -13.95 -5.02
C SER A 42 28.57 -12.54 -4.43
N SER A 43 29.73 -11.91 -4.46
CA SER A 43 29.97 -10.60 -3.86
C SER A 43 29.07 -9.55 -4.50
N THR A 44 28.98 -9.55 -5.83
CA THR A 44 28.14 -8.64 -6.62
C THR A 44 26.65 -8.79 -6.31
N VAL A 45 26.19 -10.04 -6.18
CA VAL A 45 24.79 -10.36 -5.90
C VAL A 45 24.42 -9.88 -4.49
N ILE A 46 25.31 -10.09 -3.51
CA ILE A 46 25.18 -9.60 -2.13
C ILE A 46 25.15 -8.06 -2.11
N LEU A 47 26.11 -7.39 -2.75
CA LEU A 47 26.16 -5.92 -2.83
C LEU A 47 24.88 -5.35 -3.44
N THR A 48 24.38 -5.96 -4.52
CA THR A 48 23.14 -5.56 -5.17
C THR A 48 21.93 -5.66 -4.24
N SER A 49 21.89 -6.70 -3.42
CA SER A 49 20.79 -6.87 -2.47
C SER A 49 20.86 -5.88 -1.31
N ILE A 50 22.06 -5.63 -0.79
CA ILE A 50 22.29 -4.58 0.22
C ILE A 50 21.90 -3.21 -0.34
N PHE A 51 22.26 -2.94 -1.61
CA PHE A 51 21.88 -1.70 -2.29
C PHE A 51 20.38 -1.49 -2.29
N LEU A 52 19.62 -2.51 -2.71
CA LEU A 52 18.16 -2.43 -2.79
C LEU A 52 17.51 -2.28 -1.41
N ILE A 53 18.00 -3.03 -0.41
CA ILE A 53 17.51 -2.93 0.96
C ILE A 53 17.75 -1.52 1.49
N ALA A 54 18.96 -0.98 1.33
CA ALA A 54 19.31 0.37 1.74
C ALA A 54 18.46 1.43 1.00
N PHE A 55 18.30 1.27 -0.32
CA PHE A 55 17.46 2.16 -1.13
C PHE A 55 16.02 2.19 -0.61
N ILE A 56 15.40 1.02 -0.37
CA ILE A 56 14.02 0.93 0.12
C ILE A 56 13.90 1.56 1.51
N LEU A 57 14.85 1.27 2.41
CA LEU A 57 14.87 1.80 3.77
C LEU A 57 15.05 3.32 3.82
N ILE A 58 15.86 3.90 2.93
CA ILE A 58 16.07 5.35 2.84
C ILE A 58 14.90 6.03 2.10
N PHE A 59 14.41 5.42 1.03
CA PHE A 59 13.33 5.99 0.22
C PHE A 59 12.02 6.06 0.99
N TRP A 60 11.71 5.09 1.85
CA TRP A 60 10.46 5.08 2.60
C TRP A 60 10.25 6.34 3.48
N PRO A 61 11.16 6.72 4.40
CA PRO A 61 11.02 7.95 5.16
C PRO A 61 11.12 9.20 4.27
N LEU A 62 12.00 9.23 3.26
CA LEU A 62 12.11 10.36 2.35
C LEU A 62 10.83 10.61 1.54
N SER A 63 10.15 9.56 1.10
CA SER A 63 8.88 9.69 0.37
C SER A 63 7.76 10.26 1.24
N LYS A 64 7.80 10.04 2.57
CA LYS A 64 6.88 10.68 3.52
C LYS A 64 7.19 12.14 3.79
N PHE A 65 8.47 12.51 3.72
CA PHE A 65 8.95 13.88 3.92
C PHE A 65 8.71 14.73 2.66
N PHE A 66 9.11 14.25 1.48
CA PHE A 66 8.92 14.92 0.19
C PHE A 66 7.61 14.48 -0.50
N ARG A 67 6.48 14.67 0.18
CA ARG A 67 5.16 14.22 -0.33
C ARG A 67 4.83 14.79 -1.72
N GLU A 68 5.26 16.02 -1.97
CA GLU A 68 4.99 16.74 -3.22
C GLU A 68 5.96 16.35 -4.35
N ASN A 69 7.16 15.89 -4.00
CA ASN A 69 8.27 15.66 -4.92
C ASN A 69 8.84 14.24 -4.75
N ALA A 70 8.03 13.22 -5.00
CA ALA A 70 8.44 11.82 -4.90
C ALA A 70 9.67 11.48 -5.77
N LEU A 71 9.85 12.19 -6.89
CA LEU A 71 11.02 12.04 -7.75
C LEU A 71 12.31 12.50 -7.04
N LEU A 72 12.26 13.65 -6.35
CA LEU A 72 13.40 14.16 -5.60
C LEU A 72 13.80 13.19 -4.48
N ALA A 73 12.81 12.66 -3.75
CA ALA A 73 13.04 11.60 -2.75
C ALA A 73 13.76 10.38 -3.35
N GLY A 74 13.35 9.96 -4.55
CA GLY A 74 13.96 8.81 -5.25
C GLY A 74 15.39 9.06 -5.68
N ILE A 75 15.70 10.26 -6.18
CA ILE A 75 17.07 10.63 -6.56
C ILE A 75 17.97 10.67 -5.33
N ILE A 76 17.52 11.31 -4.25
CA ILE A 76 18.31 11.42 -3.01
C ILE A 76 18.53 10.04 -2.40
N SER A 77 17.49 9.19 -2.32
CA SER A 77 17.64 7.84 -1.78
C SER A 77 18.56 6.96 -2.62
N PHE A 78 18.50 7.10 -3.95
CA PHE A 78 19.41 6.40 -4.86
C PHE A 78 20.87 6.84 -4.66
N ALA A 79 21.12 8.15 -4.60
CA ALA A 79 22.46 8.68 -4.38
C ALA A 79 23.04 8.21 -3.03
N MET A 80 22.22 8.23 -1.97
CA MET A 80 22.63 7.77 -0.64
C MET A 80 22.90 6.27 -0.60
N SER A 81 22.04 5.43 -1.18
CA SER A 81 22.26 3.98 -1.21
C SER A 81 23.47 3.62 -2.07
N PHE A 82 23.71 4.35 -3.16
CA PHE A 82 24.89 4.16 -4.01
C PHE A 82 26.18 4.53 -3.28
N LEU A 83 26.22 5.68 -2.59
CA LEU A 83 27.35 6.08 -1.76
C LEU A 83 27.66 5.06 -0.66
N LEU A 84 26.63 4.48 -0.05
CA LEU A 84 26.77 3.46 0.99
C LEU A 84 27.46 2.20 0.43
N ILE A 85 27.04 1.75 -0.75
CA ILE A 85 27.65 0.60 -1.44
C ILE A 85 29.05 0.90 -1.92
N PHE A 86 29.29 2.11 -2.42
CA PHE A 86 30.62 2.55 -2.82
C PHE A 86 31.59 2.52 -1.63
N GLU A 87 31.20 3.04 -0.46
CA GLU A 87 32.01 2.99 0.76
C GLU A 87 32.27 1.55 1.23
N ILE A 88 31.24 0.70 1.16
CA ILE A 88 31.34 -0.74 1.45
C ILE A 88 32.40 -1.39 0.55
N ASN A 89 32.28 -1.17 -0.76
CA ASN A 89 33.17 -1.76 -1.76
C ASN A 89 34.61 -1.25 -1.58
N ARG A 90 34.78 0.06 -1.35
CA ARG A 90 36.08 0.68 -1.11
C ARG A 90 36.81 0.11 0.11
N ARG A 91 36.08 -0.26 1.15
CA ARG A 91 36.65 -0.85 2.38
C ARG A 91 36.96 -2.35 2.26
N GLY A 92 36.57 -3.00 1.16
CA GLY A 92 36.78 -4.44 0.98
C GLY A 92 36.06 -5.28 2.03
N LEU A 93 34.88 -4.85 2.50
CA LEU A 93 34.12 -5.59 3.49
C LEU A 93 33.58 -6.90 2.88
N ASP A 94 34.02 -8.03 3.40
CA ASP A 94 33.56 -9.36 2.99
C ASP A 94 32.22 -9.72 3.65
N PHE A 95 31.12 -9.35 2.99
CA PHE A 95 29.78 -9.71 3.46
C PHE A 95 29.49 -11.21 3.31
N ALA A 96 30.13 -11.90 2.37
CA ALA A 96 29.98 -13.35 2.24
C ALA A 96 30.52 -14.03 3.50
N GLY A 97 31.71 -13.63 3.95
CA GLY A 97 32.31 -14.05 5.22
C GLY A 97 31.44 -13.67 6.42
N PHE A 98 30.88 -12.46 6.46
CA PHE A 98 29.95 -12.05 7.54
C PHE A 98 28.72 -12.97 7.63
N PHE A 99 28.06 -13.25 6.50
CA PHE A 99 26.89 -14.14 6.47
C PHE A 99 27.26 -15.59 6.83
N TYR A 100 28.43 -16.04 6.39
CA TYR A 100 28.95 -17.35 6.75
C TYR A 100 29.20 -17.47 8.26
N ASN A 101 29.76 -16.43 8.88
CA ASN A 101 30.05 -16.39 10.32
C ASN A 101 28.80 -16.43 11.20
N ILE A 102 27.65 -15.96 10.70
CA ILE A 102 26.35 -16.09 11.40
C ILE A 102 25.64 -17.43 11.09
N GLY A 103 26.32 -18.35 10.40
CA GLY A 103 25.81 -19.70 10.11
C GLY A 103 24.97 -19.80 8.84
N ILE A 104 24.95 -18.78 7.97
CA ILE A 104 24.27 -18.87 6.67
C ILE A 104 25.24 -19.49 5.66
N SER A 105 24.95 -20.72 5.24
CA SER A 105 25.74 -21.38 4.22
C SER A 105 25.62 -20.65 2.88
N GLY A 106 26.69 -20.64 2.08
CA GLY A 106 26.72 -19.97 0.78
C GLY A 106 25.58 -20.43 -0.13
N GLY A 107 25.27 -21.73 -0.15
CA GLY A 107 24.15 -22.27 -0.95
C GLY A 107 22.79 -21.71 -0.57
N ILE A 108 22.53 -21.49 0.73
CA ILE A 108 21.30 -20.83 1.20
C ILE A 108 21.29 -19.38 0.74
N LEU A 109 22.43 -18.68 0.81
CA LEU A 109 22.56 -17.30 0.36
C LEU A 109 22.23 -17.16 -1.13
N TYR A 110 22.81 -17.98 -2.01
CA TYR A 110 22.51 -17.96 -3.45
C TYR A 110 21.04 -18.28 -3.78
N THR A 111 20.35 -19.01 -2.91
CA THR A 111 18.93 -19.35 -3.12
C THR A 111 18.00 -18.25 -2.60
N ILE A 112 18.25 -17.75 -1.39
CA ILE A 112 17.40 -16.76 -0.73
C ILE A 112 17.56 -15.39 -1.37
N LEU A 113 18.78 -15.01 -1.75
CA LEU A 113 19.06 -13.65 -2.15
C LEU A 113 18.33 -13.25 -3.46
N PRO A 114 18.32 -14.05 -4.54
CA PRO A 114 17.51 -13.79 -5.73
C PRO A 114 16.02 -13.73 -5.41
N LEU A 115 15.54 -14.58 -4.49
CA LEU A 115 14.15 -14.62 -4.07
C LEU A 115 13.74 -13.34 -3.34
N VAL A 116 14.59 -12.84 -2.43
CA VAL A 116 14.42 -11.53 -1.77
C VAL A 116 14.43 -10.40 -2.78
N LEU A 117 15.34 -10.45 -3.77
CA LEU A 117 15.44 -9.49 -4.86
C LEU A 117 14.14 -9.44 -5.69
N ILE A 118 13.61 -10.60 -6.08
CA ILE A 118 12.36 -10.73 -6.84
C ILE A 118 11.17 -10.20 -6.01
N ILE A 119 11.05 -10.61 -4.74
CA ILE A 119 9.98 -10.13 -3.86
C ILE A 119 10.08 -8.61 -3.68
N GLY A 120 11.28 -8.08 -3.46
CA GLY A 120 11.54 -6.65 -3.32
C GLY A 120 11.15 -5.86 -4.58
N LEU A 121 11.49 -6.38 -5.76
CA LEU A 121 11.11 -5.79 -7.04
C LEU A 121 9.60 -5.80 -7.27
N ILE A 122 8.93 -6.93 -7.01
CA ILE A 122 7.48 -7.06 -7.13
C ILE A 122 6.78 -6.09 -6.17
N PHE A 123 7.21 -6.07 -4.92
CA PHE A 123 6.67 -5.16 -3.90
C PHE A 123 6.86 -3.69 -4.28
N SER A 124 8.05 -3.30 -4.73
CA SER A 124 8.34 -1.95 -5.23
C SER A 124 7.48 -1.59 -6.45
N GLY A 125 7.32 -2.53 -7.38
CA GLY A 125 6.50 -2.38 -8.58
C GLY A 125 5.03 -2.10 -8.28
N PHE A 126 4.47 -2.77 -7.26
CA PHE A 126 3.11 -2.52 -6.78
C PHE A 126 3.00 -1.22 -5.96
N LYS A 127 3.95 -0.95 -5.09
CA LYS A 127 3.87 0.18 -4.13
C LYS A 127 4.16 1.53 -4.78
N TYR A 128 5.21 1.61 -5.59
CA TYR A 128 5.71 2.85 -6.19
C TYR A 128 5.44 2.93 -7.69
N GLY A 129 5.16 1.79 -8.31
CA GLY A 129 4.85 1.68 -9.72
C GLY A 129 6.00 1.08 -10.52
N TRP A 130 5.64 0.20 -11.44
CA TRP A 130 6.57 -0.47 -12.35
C TRP A 130 7.49 0.48 -13.11
N GLY A 131 7.01 1.65 -13.54
CA GLY A 131 7.85 2.63 -14.26
C GLY A 131 9.04 3.12 -13.43
N ILE A 132 8.78 3.59 -12.20
CA ILE A 132 9.82 4.08 -11.30
C ILE A 132 10.77 2.94 -10.90
N THR A 133 10.22 1.77 -10.56
CA THR A 133 11.02 0.61 -10.14
C THR A 133 11.99 0.17 -11.25
N LEU A 134 11.50 0.02 -12.49
CA LEU A 134 12.33 -0.37 -13.64
C LEU A 134 13.39 0.69 -13.97
N THR A 135 13.06 1.98 -13.86
CA THR A 135 14.04 3.06 -14.06
C THR A 135 15.14 3.02 -12.99
N SER A 136 14.80 2.84 -11.71
CA SER A 136 15.80 2.76 -10.63
C SER A 136 16.73 1.56 -10.81
N VAL A 137 16.18 0.40 -11.19
CA VAL A 137 16.95 -0.83 -11.44
C VAL A 137 17.84 -0.67 -12.66
N GLY A 138 17.32 -0.13 -13.76
CA GLY A 138 18.12 0.14 -14.97
C GLY A 138 19.27 1.10 -14.70
N LEU A 139 19.00 2.18 -13.94
CA LEU A 139 20.04 3.14 -13.52
C LEU A 139 21.11 2.48 -12.66
N PHE A 140 20.71 1.57 -11.77
CA PHE A 140 21.63 0.80 -10.94
C PHE A 140 22.53 -0.12 -11.79
N PHE A 141 21.97 -0.87 -12.74
CA PHE A 141 22.76 -1.71 -13.66
C PHE A 141 23.77 -0.91 -14.48
N ILE A 142 23.36 0.27 -14.98
CA ILE A 142 24.27 1.20 -15.66
C ILE A 142 25.38 1.64 -14.70
N GLY A 143 25.05 2.01 -13.46
CA GLY A 143 26.03 2.40 -12.44
C GLY A 143 27.08 1.31 -12.16
N ILE A 144 26.65 0.05 -11.95
CA ILE A 144 27.58 -1.06 -11.71
C ILE A 144 28.44 -1.34 -12.94
N SER A 145 27.92 -1.17 -14.16
CA SER A 145 28.72 -1.45 -15.37
C SER A 145 29.98 -0.59 -15.50
N PHE A 146 30.04 0.55 -14.80
CA PHE A 146 31.24 1.39 -14.70
C PHE A 146 32.24 0.90 -13.64
N THR A 147 31.86 -0.04 -12.80
CA THR A 147 32.72 -0.66 -11.80
C THR A 147 33.35 -1.95 -12.34
N ASP A 148 34.50 -2.34 -11.83
CA ASP A 148 35.17 -3.60 -12.18
C ASP A 148 34.53 -4.85 -11.54
N ILE A 149 33.33 -4.68 -10.95
CA ILE A 149 32.62 -5.72 -10.20
C ILE A 149 32.02 -6.78 -11.13
N ILE A 150 31.67 -6.41 -12.37
CA ILE A 150 31.07 -7.33 -13.34
C ILE A 150 32.04 -7.55 -14.49
N TYR A 151 32.35 -8.83 -14.74
CA TYR A 151 33.20 -9.27 -15.84
C TYR A 151 32.64 -8.80 -17.20
N GLU A 152 31.35 -9.03 -17.43
CA GLU A 152 30.62 -8.68 -18.67
C GLU A 152 29.99 -7.28 -18.58
N LYS A 153 30.83 -6.23 -18.58
CA LYS A 153 30.38 -4.83 -18.50
C LYS A 153 29.39 -4.47 -19.62
N GLY A 154 29.65 -4.95 -20.84
CA GLY A 154 28.84 -4.65 -22.02
C GLY A 154 27.39 -5.16 -21.88
N ILE A 155 27.23 -6.43 -21.49
CA ILE A 155 25.90 -7.04 -21.31
C ILE A 155 25.12 -6.29 -20.22
N THR A 156 25.78 -6.02 -19.10
CA THR A 156 25.19 -5.31 -17.96
C THR A 156 24.72 -3.90 -18.34
N PHE A 157 25.55 -3.17 -19.08
CA PHE A 157 25.22 -1.82 -19.56
C PHE A 157 24.02 -1.83 -20.51
N ILE A 158 24.00 -2.75 -21.49
CA ILE A 158 22.88 -2.89 -22.44
C ILE A 158 21.59 -3.23 -21.69
N LEU A 159 21.65 -4.17 -20.76
CA LEU A 159 20.50 -4.60 -19.97
C LEU A 159 19.95 -3.44 -19.11
N GLY A 160 20.84 -2.69 -18.46
CA GLY A 160 20.48 -1.49 -17.69
C GLY A 160 19.82 -0.42 -18.56
N PHE A 161 20.33 -0.18 -19.77
CA PHE A 161 19.76 0.78 -20.71
C PHE A 161 18.37 0.35 -21.20
N ILE A 162 18.18 -0.95 -21.45
CA ILE A 162 16.89 -1.53 -21.83
C ILE A 162 15.85 -1.28 -20.73
N LEU A 163 16.18 -1.65 -19.49
CA LEU A 163 15.32 -1.47 -18.32
C LEU A 163 14.97 0.00 -18.08
N LEU A 164 15.96 0.90 -18.19
CA LEU A 164 15.78 2.33 -18.00
C LEU A 164 14.79 2.91 -19.02
N SER A 165 14.94 2.56 -20.30
CA SER A 165 14.07 3.05 -21.37
C SER A 165 12.63 2.54 -21.22
N ILE A 166 12.43 1.25 -20.90
CA ILE A 166 11.11 0.67 -20.64
C ILE A 166 10.46 1.33 -19.41
N GLY A 167 11.24 1.55 -18.34
CA GLY A 167 10.80 2.21 -17.13
C GLY A 167 10.30 3.63 -17.39
N ILE A 168 11.08 4.43 -18.12
CA ILE A 168 10.72 5.80 -18.53
C ILE A 168 9.44 5.79 -19.37
N TRP A 169 9.34 4.88 -20.35
CA TRP A 169 8.15 4.77 -21.20
C TRP A 169 6.88 4.45 -20.40
N LEU A 170 6.95 3.48 -19.48
CA LEU A 170 5.84 3.13 -18.59
C LEU A 170 5.45 4.29 -17.67
N TRP A 171 6.44 5.03 -17.18
CA TRP A 171 6.22 6.20 -16.33
C TRP A 171 5.49 7.33 -17.08
N ILE A 172 5.93 7.64 -18.31
CA ILE A 172 5.27 8.64 -19.18
C ILE A 172 3.83 8.19 -19.53
N ARG A 173 3.63 6.89 -19.81
CA ARG A 173 2.31 6.36 -20.18
C ARG A 173 1.30 6.44 -19.03
N ARG A 174 1.73 6.28 -17.77
CA ARG A 174 0.85 6.40 -16.60
C ARG A 174 0.34 7.83 -16.38
N ARG A 175 1.17 8.85 -16.60
CA ARG A 175 0.78 10.27 -16.44
C ARG A 175 -0.35 10.70 -17.39
N LYS A 176 -0.49 10.03 -18.54
CA LYS A 176 -1.54 10.35 -19.52
C LYS A 176 -2.94 9.88 -19.10
N LYS A 177 -3.05 8.92 -18.18
CA LYS A 177 -4.36 8.39 -17.75
C LYS A 177 -4.98 9.14 -16.56
N SER A 178 -4.19 9.91 -15.81
CA SER A 178 -4.68 10.71 -14.67
C SER A 178 -5.14 12.13 -15.05
N GLY A 179 -5.05 12.51 -16.33
CA GLY A 179 -5.39 13.87 -16.81
C GLY A 179 -6.76 14.04 -17.49
N PHE A 180 -7.55 12.97 -17.69
CA PHE A 180 -8.80 13.05 -18.47
C PHE A 180 -10.08 13.28 -17.65
N THR A 181 -9.97 13.63 -16.36
CA THR A 181 -11.16 13.89 -15.51
C THR A 181 -11.11 15.18 -14.68
N GLY A 182 -10.20 16.14 -14.93
CA GLY A 182 -10.14 17.29 -14.00
C GLY A 182 -9.33 18.53 -14.36
N SER A 183 -9.16 18.90 -15.63
CA SER A 183 -8.70 20.27 -15.97
C SER A 183 -9.29 20.75 -17.29
N TYR A 184 -10.59 21.03 -17.25
CA TYR A 184 -11.31 21.83 -18.25
C TYR A 184 -11.36 23.31 -17.80
N TYR A 185 -10.28 23.80 -17.20
CA TYR A 185 -10.08 25.24 -16.95
C TYR A 185 -8.66 25.58 -17.38
N GLN A 186 -8.37 25.37 -18.67
CA GLN A 186 -7.24 26.02 -19.30
C GLN A 186 -7.78 27.26 -19.99
N ASN A 187 -7.40 28.40 -19.41
CA ASN A 187 -7.61 29.76 -19.90
C ASN A 187 -7.45 29.81 -21.42
N HIS A 188 -8.58 30.00 -22.11
CA HIS A 188 -8.57 30.75 -23.35
C HIS A 188 -9.10 32.13 -23.00
N ASP A 189 -8.18 33.08 -22.96
CA ASP A 189 -8.43 34.50 -22.93
C ASP A 189 -9.13 34.91 -24.24
N ASN A 190 -10.42 34.64 -24.31
CA ASN A 190 -11.32 35.22 -25.31
C ASN A 190 -12.51 35.75 -24.52
N SER A 191 -12.63 37.08 -24.49
CA SER A 191 -13.67 37.90 -23.86
C SER A 191 -15.08 37.67 -24.43
N TYR A 192 -15.53 36.42 -24.50
CA TYR A 192 -16.90 36.04 -24.74
C TYR A 192 -17.38 35.32 -23.49
N GLY A 193 -18.38 35.91 -22.81
CA GLY A 193 -18.95 35.35 -21.60
C GLY A 193 -19.37 33.88 -21.77
N PRO A 194 -19.50 33.13 -20.65
CA PRO A 194 -19.86 31.72 -20.69
C PRO A 194 -21.15 31.53 -21.50
N SER A 195 -21.10 30.64 -22.48
CA SER A 195 -22.29 30.34 -23.29
C SER A 195 -23.46 29.93 -22.37
N PRO A 196 -24.72 30.27 -22.67
CA PRO A 196 -25.87 29.91 -21.83
C PRO A 196 -25.96 28.43 -21.48
N ARG A 197 -25.47 27.54 -22.37
CA ARG A 197 -25.38 26.09 -22.13
C ARG A 197 -24.38 25.74 -21.02
N GLN A 198 -23.26 26.44 -20.92
CA GLN A 198 -22.27 26.23 -19.86
C GLN A 198 -22.80 26.73 -18.51
N VAL A 199 -23.48 27.88 -18.49
CA VAL A 199 -24.13 28.42 -17.28
C VAL A 199 -25.16 27.42 -16.74
N TYR A 200 -26.02 26.88 -17.61
CA TYR A 200 -27.01 25.86 -17.22
C TYR A 200 -26.35 24.59 -16.66
N LYS A 201 -25.26 24.13 -17.29
CA LYS A 201 -24.52 22.95 -16.82
C LYS A 201 -23.89 23.18 -15.44
N GLN A 202 -23.30 24.35 -15.19
CA GLN A 202 -22.74 24.71 -13.89
C GLN A 202 -23.84 24.80 -12.83
N GLN A 203 -24.98 25.43 -13.14
CA GLN A 203 -26.11 25.56 -12.23
C GLN A 203 -26.66 24.18 -11.81
N LYS A 204 -26.78 23.24 -12.76
CA LYS A 204 -27.20 21.86 -12.48
C LYS A 204 -26.21 21.09 -11.61
N VAL A 205 -24.90 21.34 -11.76
CA VAL A 205 -23.86 20.75 -10.91
C VAL A 205 -23.94 21.31 -9.50
N GLN A 206 -24.12 22.62 -9.35
CA GLN A 206 -24.29 23.27 -8.05
C GLN A 206 -25.55 22.77 -7.33
N GLN A 207 -26.67 22.61 -8.04
CA GLN A 207 -27.90 22.03 -7.48
C GLN A 207 -27.68 20.60 -6.98
N ARG A 208 -26.97 19.74 -7.74
CA ARG A 208 -26.64 18.38 -7.30
C ARG A 208 -25.74 18.37 -6.07
N TYR A 209 -24.82 19.32 -5.98
CA TYR A 209 -23.94 19.44 -4.81
C TYR A 209 -24.72 19.86 -3.56
N GLN A 210 -25.63 20.83 -3.70
CA GLN A 210 -26.53 21.27 -2.62
C GLN A 210 -27.46 20.13 -2.17
N GLN A 211 -28.09 19.41 -3.11
CA GLN A 211 -28.92 18.23 -2.79
C GLN A 211 -28.13 17.16 -2.04
N LYS A 212 -26.88 16.89 -2.44
CA LYS A 212 -26.03 15.90 -1.75
C LYS A 212 -25.67 16.33 -0.33
N LEU A 213 -25.46 17.63 -0.09
CA LEU A 213 -25.23 18.18 1.24
C LEU A 213 -26.48 18.07 2.13
N GLU A 214 -27.66 18.37 1.58
CA GLU A 214 -28.93 18.21 2.28
C GLU A 214 -29.20 16.75 2.65
N ASP A 215 -28.97 15.82 1.73
CA ASP A 215 -29.11 14.39 1.98
C ASP A 215 -28.17 13.90 3.09
N GLN A 216 -26.92 14.41 3.12
CA GLN A 216 -25.98 14.10 4.19
C GLN A 216 -26.44 14.64 5.55
N ARG A 217 -26.99 15.86 5.59
CA ARG A 217 -27.57 16.44 6.82
C ARG A 217 -28.78 15.64 7.30
N ARG A 218 -29.72 15.32 6.41
CA ARG A 218 -30.90 14.49 6.72
C ARG A 218 -30.52 13.11 7.24
N ARG A 219 -29.51 12.46 6.64
CA ARG A 219 -29.00 11.17 7.13
C ARG A 219 -28.39 11.29 8.53
N GLY A 220 -27.61 12.35 8.78
CA GLY A 220 -27.05 12.64 10.10
C GLY A 220 -28.11 12.85 11.16
N GLU A 221 -29.12 13.67 10.87
CA GLU A 221 -30.27 13.93 11.76
C GLU A 221 -31.06 12.65 12.06
N LEU A 222 -31.33 11.83 11.05
CA LEU A 222 -32.05 10.57 11.23
C LEU A 222 -31.27 9.55 12.08
N THR A 223 -29.95 9.51 11.93
CA THR A 223 -29.08 8.68 12.80
C THR A 223 -29.08 9.18 14.23
N GLN A 224 -29.01 10.50 14.46
CA GLN A 224 -29.09 11.08 15.80
C GLN A 224 -30.45 10.83 16.45
N GLN A 225 -31.54 10.99 15.71
CA GLN A 225 -32.90 10.73 16.20
C GLN A 225 -33.09 9.27 16.58
N LYS A 226 -32.64 8.32 15.75
CA LYS A 226 -32.65 6.89 16.08
C LYS A 226 -31.83 6.57 17.33
N HIS A 227 -30.67 7.22 17.50
CA HIS A 227 -29.85 7.03 18.68
C HIS A 227 -30.58 7.50 19.96
N GLN A 228 -31.23 8.67 19.92
CA GLN A 228 -32.04 9.17 21.04
C GLN A 228 -33.24 8.27 21.36
N GLN A 229 -33.93 7.77 20.34
CA GLN A 229 -35.05 6.82 20.52
C GLN A 229 -34.57 5.52 21.19
N ASN A 230 -33.46 4.94 20.72
CA ASN A 230 -32.89 3.72 21.30
C ASN A 230 -32.43 3.93 22.76
N LEU A 231 -31.89 5.10 23.10
CA LEU A 231 -31.54 5.43 24.48
C LEU A 231 -32.78 5.54 25.36
N ALA A 232 -33.82 6.24 24.91
CA ALA A 232 -35.09 6.34 25.62
C ALA A 232 -35.76 4.97 25.82
N GLU A 233 -35.69 4.09 24.83
CA GLU A 233 -36.22 2.72 24.93
C GLU A 233 -35.43 1.89 25.95
N ARG A 234 -34.09 1.96 25.94
CA ARG A 234 -33.24 1.30 26.94
C ARG A 234 -33.54 1.78 28.36
N GLU A 235 -33.79 3.07 28.54
CA GLU A 235 -34.21 3.60 29.84
C GLU A 235 -35.57 3.07 30.30
N ARG A 236 -36.55 2.97 29.37
CA ARG A 236 -37.86 2.37 29.67
C ARG A 236 -37.72 0.91 30.10
N GLN A 237 -36.97 0.10 29.35
CA GLN A 237 -36.69 -1.30 29.69
C GLN A 237 -35.96 -1.43 31.04
N ALA A 238 -35.00 -0.55 31.32
CA ALA A 238 -34.31 -0.52 32.61
C ALA A 238 -35.24 -0.15 33.77
N ARG A 239 -36.22 0.73 33.57
CA ARG A 239 -37.25 1.06 34.57
C ARG A 239 -38.21 -0.11 34.78
N GLU A 240 -38.69 -0.74 33.71
CA GLU A 240 -39.59 -1.90 33.81
C GLU A 240 -38.93 -3.09 34.52
N THR A 241 -37.67 -3.39 34.21
CA THR A 241 -36.94 -4.46 34.90
C THR A 241 -36.74 -4.16 36.39
N LYS A 242 -36.47 -2.90 36.76
CA LYS A 242 -36.42 -2.47 38.17
C LYS A 242 -37.77 -2.64 38.86
N ILE A 243 -38.87 -2.25 38.21
CA ILE A 243 -40.24 -2.42 38.73
C ILE A 243 -40.55 -3.91 38.91
N ARG A 244 -40.29 -4.76 37.90
CA ARG A 244 -40.52 -6.20 37.96
C ARG A 244 -39.70 -6.88 39.09
N ARG A 245 -38.45 -6.47 39.27
CA ARG A 245 -37.61 -6.94 40.40
C ARG A 245 -38.19 -6.52 41.76
N ARG A 246 -38.69 -5.29 41.88
CA ARG A 246 -39.36 -4.82 43.12
C ARG A 246 -40.65 -5.57 43.39
N ALA A 247 -41.50 -5.76 42.37
CA ALA A 247 -42.73 -6.53 42.47
C ALA A 247 -42.47 -7.97 42.89
N GLY A 248 -41.47 -8.64 42.31
CA GLY A 248 -41.07 -9.99 42.70
C GLY A 248 -40.58 -10.08 44.16
N LYS A 249 -39.83 -9.09 44.65
CA LYS A 249 -39.44 -9.00 46.06
C LYS A 249 -40.65 -8.85 46.98
N ILE A 250 -41.60 -7.98 46.63
CA ILE A 250 -42.83 -7.76 47.40
C ILE A 250 -43.68 -9.03 47.46
N ALA A 251 -43.85 -9.74 46.33
CA ALA A 251 -44.57 -11.01 46.29
C ALA A 251 -43.93 -12.09 47.19
N LYS A 252 -42.58 -12.16 47.20
CA LYS A 252 -41.84 -13.07 48.09
C LYS A 252 -42.01 -12.71 49.58
N ILE A 253 -42.12 -11.43 49.90
CA ILE A 253 -42.38 -10.97 51.28
C ILE A 253 -43.83 -11.31 51.69
N ARG A 254 -44.82 -11.10 50.82
CA ARG A 254 -46.23 -11.46 51.09
C ARG A 254 -46.40 -12.94 51.36
N THR A 255 -45.88 -13.79 50.48
CA THR A 255 -45.93 -15.25 50.66
C THR A 255 -45.23 -15.74 51.94
N ARG A 256 -44.14 -15.07 52.36
CA ARG A 256 -43.49 -15.36 53.66
C ARG A 256 -44.36 -14.94 54.85
N ARG A 257 -45.04 -13.80 54.77
CA ARG A 257 -45.98 -13.34 55.82
C ARG A 257 -47.18 -14.28 55.94
N GLU A 258 -47.81 -14.64 54.82
CA GLU A 258 -48.93 -15.59 54.81
C GLU A 258 -48.56 -16.95 55.42
N LYS A 259 -47.38 -17.49 55.06
CA LYS A 259 -46.87 -18.74 55.67
C LYS A 259 -46.61 -18.61 57.18
N ALA A 260 -46.08 -17.47 57.63
CA ALA A 260 -45.86 -17.22 59.05
C ALA A 260 -47.18 -17.10 59.82
N GLU A 261 -48.17 -16.38 59.26
CA GLU A 261 -49.51 -16.26 59.83
C GLU A 261 -50.22 -17.62 59.94
N GLN A 262 -50.15 -18.45 58.89
CA GLN A 262 -50.68 -19.81 58.91
C GLN A 262 -49.99 -20.69 59.97
N ALA A 263 -48.67 -20.57 60.13
CA ALA A 263 -47.92 -21.29 61.16
C ALA A 263 -48.35 -20.86 62.57
N SER A 264 -48.46 -19.55 62.82
CA SER A 264 -48.94 -19.02 64.10
C SER A 264 -50.38 -19.42 64.42
N GLN A 265 -51.28 -19.46 63.43
CA GLN A 265 -52.65 -19.97 63.62
C GLN A 265 -52.66 -21.45 63.99
N LYS A 266 -51.85 -22.28 63.30
CA LYS A 266 -51.71 -23.71 63.64
C LYS A 266 -51.18 -23.90 65.06
N GLU A 267 -50.21 -23.11 65.50
CA GLU A 267 -49.70 -23.17 66.88
C GLU A 267 -50.74 -22.73 67.91
N ARG A 268 -51.51 -21.66 67.64
CA ARG A 268 -52.62 -21.23 68.52
C ARG A 268 -53.67 -22.32 68.66
N ASN A 269 -54.09 -22.94 67.56
CA ASN A 269 -55.06 -24.04 67.59
C ASN A 269 -54.53 -25.26 68.36
N LYS A 270 -53.24 -25.60 68.19
CA LYS A 270 -52.60 -26.66 68.98
C LYS A 270 -52.57 -26.37 70.48
N ARG A 271 -52.32 -25.11 70.87
CA ARG A 271 -52.34 -24.70 72.28
C ARG A 271 -53.76 -24.79 72.85
N TYR A 272 -54.76 -24.36 72.08
CA TYR A 272 -56.16 -24.43 72.47
C TYR A 272 -56.65 -25.87 72.67
N GLN A 273 -56.21 -26.80 71.80
CA GLN A 273 -56.50 -28.23 71.97
C GLN A 273 -55.81 -28.87 73.19
N LYS A 274 -54.68 -28.32 73.66
CA LYS A 274 -53.99 -28.81 74.87
C LYS A 274 -54.61 -28.31 76.18
N SER A 275 -55.43 -27.26 76.13
CA SER A 275 -56.09 -26.68 77.31
C SER A 275 -57.50 -27.20 77.57
N LEU A 276 -58.04 -28.01 76.64
CA LEU A 276 -59.26 -28.79 76.82
C LEU A 276 -58.91 -30.17 77.35
#